data_AF-A0AB39QFI5-F1
#
_entry.id   AF-A0AB39QFI5-F1
#
_cell.length_a   1.000
_cell.length_b   1.000
_cell.length_c   1.000
_cell.angle_alpha   90.00
_cell.angle_beta   90.00
_cell.angle_gamma   90.00
#
_symmetry.space_group_name_H-M   'P 1'
#
loop_
_entity.id
_entity.type
_entity.pdbx_description
1 polymer ?
#
loop_
_entity_poly.entity_id
_entity_poly.type
_entity_poly.pdbx_seq_one_letter_code
_entity_poly.pdbx_strand_id
1 'polypeptide(L)'
;MTTYGTILIPAPLEQAAPVLRKACAAGYATSAGPGFCLVHPDRSLDENGVFALAGPISAELGAPVLAAFQYDGDRLELEVWRGGVRAHRYDSWPDRDDDAADDAPVGADPAAFLDFAAGSVDSHRLASALADTPVDAEDKDVDGDPGYVWAQALHWDVLRALSHPDRAIRRAQWDYFHMRGAPQALSEVLDSTELVVLGSAEHPFQNLPHAPQQMS
;
A
#
# COMPACT_ATOMS: atom_id res chain seq x y z
N MET A 1 -5.54 2.33 -16.36
CA MET A 1 -5.86 1.55 -15.14
C MET A 1 -4.59 1.48 -14.32
N THR A 2 -4.71 1.79 -13.03
CA THR A 2 -3.56 2.10 -12.17
C THR A 2 -3.52 1.06 -11.07
N THR A 3 -2.77 0.00 -11.29
CA THR A 3 -2.47 -1.00 -10.24
C THR A 3 -1.41 -0.39 -9.33
N TYR A 4 -1.49 -0.58 -8.01
CA TYR A 4 -0.44 -0.13 -7.09
C TYR A 4 -0.24 -1.14 -5.96
N GLY A 5 1.00 -1.25 -5.49
CA GLY A 5 1.37 -2.08 -4.36
C GLY A 5 2.09 -1.26 -3.30
N THR A 6 1.63 -1.38 -2.05
CA THR A 6 2.27 -0.75 -0.90
C THR A 6 2.35 -1.71 0.28
N ILE A 7 3.37 -1.53 1.11
CA ILE A 7 3.50 -2.23 2.40
C ILE A 7 3.46 -1.19 3.52
N LEU A 8 2.65 -1.45 4.55
CA LEU A 8 2.61 -0.69 5.80
C LEU A 8 3.24 -1.50 6.92
N ILE A 9 4.14 -0.86 7.69
CA ILE A 9 4.87 -1.48 8.79
C ILE A 9 4.70 -0.61 10.04
N PRO A 10 4.27 -1.15 11.20
CA PRO A 10 4.24 -0.45 12.48
C PRO A 10 5.64 -0.39 13.11
N ALA A 11 6.58 0.20 12.36
CA ALA A 11 7.91 0.52 12.82
C ALA A 11 8.34 1.89 12.24
N PRO A 12 9.10 2.70 13.00
CA PRO A 12 9.75 3.91 12.48
C PRO A 12 10.65 3.58 11.28
N LEU A 13 10.73 4.51 10.33
CA LEU A 13 11.48 4.32 9.07
C LEU A 13 12.96 4.02 9.34
N GLU A 14 13.56 4.70 10.30
CA GLU A 14 14.97 4.60 10.66
C GLU A 14 15.30 3.20 11.20
N GLN A 15 14.37 2.60 11.94
CA GLN A 15 14.48 1.23 12.44
C GLN A 15 14.28 0.21 11.32
N ALA A 16 13.34 0.45 10.41
CA ALA A 16 13.03 -0.47 9.33
C ALA A 16 14.06 -0.46 8.19
N ALA A 17 14.64 0.72 7.90
CA ALA A 17 15.46 0.97 6.73
C ALA A 17 16.62 -0.03 6.50
N PRO A 18 17.38 -0.48 7.52
CA PRO A 18 18.44 -1.47 7.32
C PRO A 18 17.94 -2.83 6.80
N VAL A 19 16.75 -3.27 7.24
CA VAL A 19 16.12 -4.50 6.76
C VAL A 19 15.56 -4.29 5.36
N LEU A 20 14.84 -3.18 5.15
CA LEU A 20 14.21 -2.88 3.87
C LEU A 20 15.22 -2.78 2.73
N ARG A 21 16.41 -2.20 2.97
CA ARG A 21 17.48 -2.11 1.96
C ARG A 21 18.03 -3.48 1.55
N LYS A 22 17.95 -4.49 2.42
CA LYS A 22 18.38 -5.86 2.12
C LYS A 22 17.28 -6.66 1.44
N ALA A 23 16.04 -6.51 1.91
CA ALA A 23 14.91 -7.30 1.45
C ALA A 23 14.37 -6.83 0.09
N CYS A 24 14.30 -5.51 -0.13
CA CYS A 24 13.73 -4.94 -1.34
C CYS A 24 14.82 -4.65 -2.38
N ALA A 25 14.70 -5.26 -3.56
CA ALA A 25 15.68 -5.16 -4.63
C ALA A 25 15.75 -3.76 -5.26
N ALA A 26 14.60 -3.10 -5.37
CA ALA A 26 14.47 -1.69 -5.74
C ALA A 26 13.14 -1.11 -5.26
N GLY A 27 13.14 0.16 -4.87
CA GLY A 27 11.95 0.87 -4.43
C GLY A 27 12.31 2.03 -3.52
N TYR A 28 11.34 2.52 -2.77
CA TYR A 28 11.56 3.52 -1.73
C TYR A 28 10.67 3.26 -0.52
N ALA A 29 11.08 3.81 0.62
CA ALA A 29 10.30 3.85 1.84
C ALA A 29 10.19 5.28 2.36
N THR A 30 9.09 5.56 3.06
CA THR A 30 8.82 6.87 3.67
C THR A 30 8.13 6.71 5.02
N SER A 31 8.25 7.72 5.89
CA SER A 31 7.49 7.77 7.13
C SER A 31 5.99 7.96 6.84
N ALA A 32 5.18 7.19 7.57
CA ALA A 32 3.72 7.30 7.63
C ALA A 32 3.23 7.78 9.00
N GLY A 33 4.12 8.39 9.78
CA GLY A 33 3.88 8.81 11.16
C GLY A 33 5.03 8.36 12.07
N PRO A 34 5.00 8.73 13.37
CA PRO A 34 6.11 8.46 14.30
C PRO A 34 6.43 6.98 14.50
N GLY A 35 5.45 6.09 14.34
CA GLY A 35 5.60 4.65 14.54
C GLY A 35 5.38 3.80 13.30
N PHE A 36 5.28 4.42 12.12
CA PHE A 36 4.92 3.71 10.89
C PHE A 36 5.78 4.14 9.72
N CYS A 37 6.05 3.19 8.83
CA CYS A 37 6.60 3.47 7.52
C CYS A 37 5.82 2.75 6.42
N LEU A 38 5.85 3.35 5.24
CA LEU A 38 5.34 2.77 4.00
C LEU A 38 6.53 2.36 3.13
N VAL A 39 6.35 1.26 2.41
CA VAL A 39 7.32 0.75 1.43
C VAL A 39 6.62 0.58 0.10
N HIS A 40 7.27 1.02 -0.96
CA HIS A 40 6.77 1.02 -2.33
C HIS A 40 7.81 0.33 -3.22
N PRO A 41 7.74 -1.00 -3.31
CA PRO A 41 8.65 -1.78 -4.15
C PRO A 41 8.47 -1.49 -5.64
N ASP A 42 9.54 -1.58 -6.43
CA ASP A 42 9.46 -1.67 -7.88
C ASP A 42 8.90 -3.04 -8.29
N ARG A 43 7.58 -3.08 -8.49
CA ARG A 43 6.88 -4.29 -8.91
C ARG A 43 7.25 -4.82 -10.29
N SER A 44 8.03 -4.08 -11.09
CA SER A 44 8.48 -4.56 -12.39
C SER A 44 9.63 -5.56 -12.30
N LEU A 45 10.21 -5.71 -11.11
CA LEU A 45 11.24 -6.70 -10.81
C LEU A 45 10.61 -7.98 -10.25
N ASP A 46 11.12 -9.12 -10.72
CA ASP A 46 10.75 -10.43 -10.22
C ASP A 46 10.98 -10.53 -8.71
N GLU A 47 10.06 -11.20 -8.00
CA GLU A 47 10.10 -11.42 -6.55
C GLU A 47 10.13 -10.13 -5.69
N ASN A 48 9.98 -8.96 -6.30
CA ASN A 48 9.96 -7.66 -5.61
C ASN A 48 8.53 -7.13 -5.39
N GLY A 49 7.51 -7.95 -5.62
CA GLY A 49 6.12 -7.62 -5.33
C GLY A 49 5.84 -7.58 -3.82
N VAL A 50 4.81 -6.82 -3.42
CA VAL A 50 4.47 -6.61 -2.00
C VAL A 50 4.23 -7.91 -1.23
N PHE A 51 3.56 -8.90 -1.84
CA PHE A 51 3.28 -10.19 -1.21
C PHE A 51 4.52 -11.08 -1.10
N ALA A 52 5.45 -11.00 -2.06
CA ALA A 52 6.72 -11.72 -2.00
C ALA A 52 7.65 -11.16 -0.89
N LEU A 53 7.60 -9.85 -0.66
CA LEU A 53 8.45 -9.16 0.30
C LEU A 53 7.92 -9.17 1.75
N ALA A 54 6.59 -9.23 1.93
CA ALA A 54 5.99 -9.04 3.25
C ALA A 54 6.42 -10.07 4.30
N GLY A 55 6.51 -11.34 3.91
CA GLY A 55 7.01 -12.42 4.78
C GLY A 55 8.45 -12.19 5.24
N PRO A 56 9.43 -12.12 4.32
CA PRO A 56 10.83 -11.84 4.67
C PRO A 56 11.01 -10.58 5.52
N ILE A 57 10.31 -9.48 5.20
CA ILE A 57 10.37 -8.24 5.96
C ILE A 57 9.83 -8.46 7.39
N SER A 58 8.68 -9.12 7.53
CA SER A 58 8.07 -9.38 8.84
C SER A 58 8.96 -10.27 9.72
N ALA A 59 9.58 -11.29 9.14
CA ALA A 59 10.49 -12.20 9.85
C ALA A 59 11.72 -11.47 10.40
N GLU A 60 12.39 -10.69 9.54
CA GLU A 60 13.65 -10.02 9.89
C GLU A 60 13.43 -8.82 10.84
N LEU A 61 12.33 -8.07 10.67
CA LEU A 61 12.01 -6.96 11.58
C LEU A 61 11.45 -7.42 12.94
N GLY A 62 10.90 -8.64 13.02
CA GLY A 62 10.14 -9.07 14.19
C GLY A 62 8.86 -8.25 14.42
N ALA A 63 8.30 -7.67 13.35
CA ALA A 63 7.11 -6.82 13.37
C ALA A 63 6.06 -7.35 12.38
N PRO A 64 4.75 -7.13 12.64
CA PRO A 64 3.72 -7.46 11.66
C PRO A 64 3.84 -6.56 10.42
N VAL A 65 3.43 -7.06 9.27
CA VAL A 65 3.50 -6.35 7.99
C VAL A 65 2.15 -6.45 7.28
N LEU A 66 1.62 -5.32 6.80
CA LEU A 66 0.42 -5.28 5.97
C LEU A 66 0.86 -5.00 4.53
N ALA A 67 0.73 -6.00 3.65
CA ALA A 67 0.86 -5.80 2.21
C ALA A 67 -0.50 -5.50 1.61
N ALA A 68 -0.56 -4.48 0.76
CA ALA A 68 -1.75 -4.09 0.02
C ALA A 68 -1.43 -4.06 -1.47
N PHE A 69 -2.31 -4.65 -2.28
CA PHE A 69 -2.22 -4.60 -3.72
C PHE A 69 -3.60 -4.34 -4.33
N GLN A 70 -3.71 -3.27 -5.10
CA GLN A 70 -4.89 -3.00 -5.90
C GLN A 70 -4.65 -3.45 -7.33
N TYR A 71 -5.55 -4.27 -7.85
CA TYR A 71 -5.61 -4.66 -9.25
C TYR A 71 -6.53 -3.70 -9.98
N ASP A 72 -5.99 -3.01 -10.98
CA ASP A 72 -6.71 -2.43 -12.11
C ASP A 72 -7.82 -1.41 -11.83
N GLY A 73 -8.10 -1.07 -10.57
CA GLY A 73 -9.13 -0.10 -10.20
C GLY A 73 -10.11 -0.61 -9.16
N ASP A 74 -10.35 -1.92 -9.15
CA ASP A 74 -11.63 -2.51 -8.72
C ASP A 74 -11.45 -3.65 -7.71
N ARG A 75 -10.29 -4.28 -7.63
CA ARG A 75 -10.00 -5.31 -6.63
C ARG A 75 -8.88 -4.90 -5.68
N LEU A 76 -9.11 -5.06 -4.39
CA LEU A 76 -8.13 -4.86 -3.32
C LEU A 76 -7.81 -6.20 -2.66
N GLU A 77 -6.54 -6.56 -2.65
CA GLU A 77 -6.02 -7.63 -1.81
C GLU A 77 -5.17 -7.06 -0.67
N LEU A 78 -5.39 -7.58 0.54
CA LEU A 78 -4.58 -7.27 1.71
C LEU A 78 -4.05 -8.57 2.32
N GLU A 79 -2.78 -8.59 2.69
CA GLU A 79 -2.18 -9.70 3.44
C GLU A 79 -1.50 -9.20 4.71
N VAL A 80 -1.84 -9.83 5.83
CA VAL A 80 -1.18 -9.61 7.12
C VAL A 80 -0.16 -10.71 7.34
N TRP A 81 1.09 -10.32 7.54
CA TRP A 81 2.21 -11.21 7.80
C TRP A 81 2.72 -11.00 9.22
N ARG A 82 3.03 -12.10 9.91
CA ARG A 82 3.59 -12.10 11.27
C ARG A 82 4.73 -13.11 11.35
N GLY A 83 5.94 -12.64 11.64
CA GLY A 83 7.12 -13.50 11.78
C GLY A 83 7.43 -14.34 10.53
N GLY A 84 7.14 -13.81 9.34
CA GLY A 84 7.34 -14.52 8.07
C GLY A 84 6.22 -15.46 7.65
N VAL A 85 5.14 -15.58 8.43
CA VAL A 85 3.97 -16.40 8.09
C VAL A 85 2.80 -15.50 7.71
N ARG A 86 2.11 -15.83 6.61
CA ARG A 86 0.85 -15.17 6.24
C ARG A 86 -0.23 -15.54 7.26
N ALA A 87 -0.58 -14.58 8.11
CA ALA A 87 -1.51 -14.74 9.20
C ALA A 87 -2.96 -14.46 8.79
N HIS A 88 -3.16 -13.60 7.79
CA HIS A 88 -4.48 -13.26 7.26
C HIS A 88 -4.41 -12.85 5.79
N ARG A 89 -5.47 -13.10 5.03
CA ARG A 89 -5.66 -12.59 3.67
C ARG A 89 -7.09 -12.08 3.53
N TYR A 90 -7.22 -10.88 2.98
CA TYR A 90 -8.46 -10.28 2.54
C TYR A 90 -8.41 -10.12 1.02
N ASP A 91 -9.54 -10.40 0.39
CA ASP A 91 -9.75 -10.23 -1.04
C ASP A 91 -11.14 -9.65 -1.25
N SER A 92 -11.20 -8.45 -1.82
CA SER A 92 -12.47 -7.76 -2.05
C SER A 92 -13.28 -8.39 -3.17
N TRP A 93 -12.67 -9.20 -4.05
CA TRP A 93 -13.35 -9.82 -5.18
C TRP A 93 -12.67 -11.14 -5.60
N PRO A 94 -12.84 -12.22 -4.81
CA PRO A 94 -12.08 -13.47 -4.97
C PRO A 94 -12.37 -14.23 -6.26
N ASP A 95 -13.59 -14.13 -6.78
CA ASP A 95 -14.09 -14.92 -7.92
C ASP A 95 -14.50 -14.03 -9.11
N ARG A 96 -13.84 -12.88 -9.29
CA ARG A 96 -14.13 -11.87 -10.33
C ARG A 96 -14.42 -12.42 -11.73
N ASP A 97 -13.73 -13.48 -12.14
CA ASP A 97 -13.86 -14.04 -13.49
C ASP A 97 -15.00 -15.07 -13.61
N ASP A 98 -15.76 -15.32 -12.53
CA ASP A 98 -16.90 -16.22 -12.47
C ASP A 98 -18.21 -15.44 -12.25
N ASP A 99 -18.94 -15.19 -13.33
CA ASP A 99 -20.24 -14.47 -13.32
C ASP A 99 -21.32 -15.12 -12.42
N ALA A 100 -21.09 -16.35 -11.91
CA ALA A 100 -22.01 -17.07 -11.03
C ALA A 100 -21.59 -17.07 -9.55
N ALA A 101 -20.43 -16.51 -9.22
CA ALA A 101 -19.91 -16.49 -7.86
C ALA A 101 -20.62 -15.46 -6.97
N ASP A 102 -20.50 -15.64 -5.66
CA ASP A 102 -20.89 -14.63 -4.69
C ASP A 102 -19.78 -13.56 -4.69
N ASP A 103 -20.11 -12.34 -5.13
CA ASP A 103 -19.18 -11.21 -5.17
C ASP A 103 -18.78 -10.71 -3.76
N ALA A 104 -19.22 -11.38 -2.70
CA ALA A 104 -18.87 -11.03 -1.34
C ALA A 104 -17.36 -11.10 -1.05
N PRO A 105 -16.78 -10.09 -0.37
CA PRO A 105 -15.40 -10.13 0.07
C PRO A 105 -15.12 -11.32 1.01
N VAL A 106 -13.91 -11.88 0.89
CA VAL A 106 -13.42 -12.92 1.80
C VAL A 106 -12.37 -12.37 2.75
N GLY A 107 -12.33 -12.88 3.97
CA GLY A 107 -11.38 -12.42 5.00
C GLY A 107 -11.71 -11.04 5.57
N ALA A 108 -12.98 -10.63 5.54
CA ALA A 108 -13.46 -9.36 6.11
C ALA A 108 -13.51 -9.36 7.66
N ASP A 109 -12.39 -9.69 8.32
CA ASP A 109 -12.24 -9.69 9.78
C ASP A 109 -11.46 -8.43 10.25
N PRO A 110 -12.13 -7.45 10.88
CA PRO A 110 -11.47 -6.26 11.42
C PRO A 110 -10.35 -6.56 12.41
N ALA A 111 -10.47 -7.64 13.19
CA ALA A 111 -9.51 -7.97 14.24
C ALA A 111 -8.10 -8.28 13.67
N ALA A 112 -8.04 -8.79 12.44
CA ALA A 112 -6.78 -9.12 11.78
C ALA A 112 -5.88 -7.90 11.54
N PHE A 113 -6.46 -6.69 11.47
CA PHE A 113 -5.78 -5.45 11.07
C PHE A 113 -5.42 -4.51 12.23
N LEU A 114 -5.78 -4.86 13.47
CA LEU A 114 -5.62 -3.94 14.62
C LEU A 114 -4.16 -3.61 14.96
N ASP A 115 -3.21 -4.48 14.60
CA ASP A 115 -1.76 -4.22 14.76
C ASP A 115 -1.28 -3.01 13.93
N PHE A 116 -2.08 -2.57 12.94
CA PHE A 116 -1.76 -1.47 12.04
C PHE A 116 -2.47 -0.17 12.39
N ALA A 117 -3.13 -0.09 13.54
CA ALA A 117 -3.79 1.13 13.99
C ALA A 117 -2.77 2.19 14.43
N ALA A 118 -2.84 3.39 13.82
CA ALA A 118 -2.02 4.53 14.22
C ALA A 118 -2.66 5.37 15.37
N GLY A 119 -3.87 5.00 15.79
CA GLY A 119 -4.64 5.68 16.83
C GLY A 119 -5.91 4.91 17.20
N SER A 120 -6.96 5.63 17.60
CA SER A 120 -8.26 5.02 17.93
C SER A 120 -8.91 4.39 16.69
N VAL A 121 -9.26 3.12 16.76
CA VAL A 121 -9.89 2.42 15.62
C VAL A 121 -11.39 2.75 15.57
N ASP A 122 -11.88 3.15 14.40
CA ASP A 122 -13.31 3.17 14.10
C ASP A 122 -13.74 1.77 13.65
N SER A 123 -14.13 0.93 14.61
CA SER A 123 -14.47 -0.48 14.34
C SER A 123 -15.66 -0.64 13.41
N HIS A 124 -16.63 0.28 13.45
CA HIS A 124 -17.78 0.23 12.56
C HIS A 124 -17.33 0.52 11.12
N ARG A 125 -16.60 1.61 10.91
CA ARG A 125 -16.13 1.99 9.57
C ARG A 125 -15.17 0.96 8.99
N LEU A 126 -14.31 0.35 9.82
CA LEU A 126 -13.43 -0.75 9.39
C LEU A 126 -14.24 -1.98 8.96
N ALA A 127 -15.24 -2.39 9.74
CA ALA A 127 -16.09 -3.53 9.40
C ALA A 127 -16.92 -3.27 8.13
N SER A 128 -17.50 -2.07 7.99
CA SER A 128 -18.23 -1.67 6.78
C SER A 128 -17.34 -1.67 5.55
N ALA A 129 -16.14 -1.08 5.64
CA ALA A 129 -15.19 -1.07 4.52
C ALA A 129 -14.80 -2.50 4.11
N LEU A 130 -14.37 -3.34 5.06
CA LEU A 130 -13.98 -4.73 4.75
C LEU A 130 -15.13 -5.57 4.19
N ALA A 131 -16.38 -5.27 4.56
CA ALA A 131 -17.57 -5.89 3.99
C ALA A 131 -18.02 -5.25 2.65
N ASP A 132 -17.14 -4.47 2.01
CA ASP A 132 -17.42 -3.73 0.76
C ASP A 132 -18.70 -2.90 0.82
N THR A 133 -18.90 -2.22 1.96
CA THR A 133 -20.08 -1.38 2.19
C THR A 133 -19.64 0.06 2.46
N PRO A 134 -19.63 0.94 1.43
CA PRO A 134 -19.21 2.32 1.60
C PRO A 134 -20.12 3.08 2.57
N VAL A 135 -19.49 3.75 3.53
CA VAL A 135 -20.21 4.63 4.47
C VAL A 135 -20.58 5.95 3.79
N ASP A 136 -19.67 6.49 2.98
CA ASP A 136 -19.86 7.74 2.26
C ASP A 136 -20.55 7.49 0.91
N ALA A 137 -21.54 8.33 0.59
CA ALA A 137 -22.36 8.14 -0.61
C ALA A 137 -21.58 8.37 -1.92
N GLU A 138 -20.50 9.14 -1.87
CA GLU A 138 -19.64 9.42 -3.02
C GLU A 138 -18.81 8.20 -3.45
N ASP A 139 -18.60 7.26 -2.54
CA ASP A 139 -17.79 6.05 -2.77
C ASP A 139 -18.63 4.87 -3.28
N LYS A 140 -19.97 5.01 -3.29
CA LYS A 140 -20.92 3.97 -3.75
C LYS A 140 -20.99 3.88 -5.26
N ASP A 141 -21.22 2.67 -5.76
CA ASP A 141 -21.49 2.46 -7.17
C ASP A 141 -22.63 3.34 -7.69
N VAL A 142 -22.38 4.02 -8.80
CA VAL A 142 -23.30 4.95 -9.46
C VAL A 142 -24.44 4.18 -10.13
N ASP A 143 -24.19 2.94 -10.53
CA ASP A 143 -25.18 2.09 -11.19
C ASP A 143 -26.14 1.41 -10.21
N GLY A 144 -25.96 1.65 -8.89
CA GLY A 144 -26.85 1.18 -7.84
C GLY A 144 -26.50 -0.20 -7.29
N ASP A 145 -25.42 -0.81 -7.79
CA ASP A 145 -24.88 -2.04 -7.25
C ASP A 145 -24.24 -1.79 -5.86
N PRO A 146 -24.36 -2.76 -4.93
CA PRO A 146 -23.72 -2.64 -3.63
C PRO A 146 -22.20 -2.73 -3.80
N GLY A 147 -21.44 -1.80 -3.22
CA GLY A 147 -19.98 -1.86 -3.24
C GLY A 147 -19.29 -0.52 -3.40
N TYR A 148 -17.96 -0.53 -3.27
CA TYR A 148 -17.10 0.60 -3.64
C TYR A 148 -16.92 0.65 -5.18
N VAL A 149 -17.07 1.83 -5.80
CA VAL A 149 -16.74 2.03 -7.23
C VAL A 149 -15.27 1.72 -7.51
N TRP A 150 -14.41 2.11 -6.56
CA TRP A 150 -12.96 2.02 -6.69
C TRP A 150 -12.36 1.36 -5.46
N ALA A 151 -11.55 0.33 -5.68
CA ALA A 151 -10.73 -0.29 -4.64
C ALA A 151 -9.81 0.71 -3.91
N GLN A 152 -9.55 1.86 -4.53
CA GLN A 152 -8.81 2.96 -3.92
C GLN A 152 -9.58 3.59 -2.76
N ALA A 153 -10.87 3.84 -2.95
CA ALA A 153 -11.74 4.41 -1.90
C ALA A 153 -11.90 3.41 -0.75
N LEU A 154 -12.07 2.12 -1.07
CA LEU A 154 -12.04 1.04 -0.09
C LEU A 154 -10.75 1.05 0.75
N HIS A 155 -9.58 1.08 0.10
CA HIS A 155 -8.30 1.12 0.80
C HIS A 155 -8.14 2.38 1.66
N TRP A 156 -8.60 3.55 1.19
CA TRP A 156 -8.63 4.77 2.00
C TRP A 156 -9.47 4.62 3.25
N ASP A 157 -10.64 4.02 3.14
CA ASP A 157 -11.54 3.85 4.28
C ASP A 157 -11.01 2.86 5.31
N VAL A 158 -10.33 1.79 4.88
CA VAL A 158 -9.58 0.90 5.79
C VAL A 158 -8.52 1.70 6.56
N LEU A 159 -7.68 2.48 5.87
CA LEU A 159 -6.60 3.24 6.53
C LEU A 159 -7.14 4.37 7.43
N ARG A 160 -8.22 5.06 7.02
CA ARG A 160 -8.91 6.05 7.86
C ARG A 160 -9.48 5.42 9.12
N ALA A 161 -10.11 4.25 9.00
CA ALA A 161 -10.66 3.53 10.15
C ALA A 161 -9.56 3.06 11.12
N LEU A 162 -8.35 2.83 10.61
CA LEU A 162 -7.13 2.56 11.41
C LEU A 162 -6.42 3.84 11.91
N SER A 163 -7.05 5.02 11.78
CA SER A 163 -6.52 6.31 12.25
C SER A 163 -5.22 6.78 11.58
N HIS A 164 -4.93 6.34 10.35
CA HIS A 164 -3.80 6.90 9.61
C HIS A 164 -4.07 8.34 9.17
N PRO A 165 -3.07 9.23 9.18
CA PRO A 165 -3.24 10.60 8.72
C PRO A 165 -3.45 10.64 7.20
N ASP A 166 -4.23 11.61 6.70
CA ASP A 166 -4.51 11.82 5.28
C ASP A 166 -3.26 11.78 4.38
N ARG A 167 -2.13 12.28 4.88
CA ARG A 167 -0.85 12.27 4.17
C ARG A 167 -0.34 10.84 3.94
N ALA A 168 -0.45 9.97 4.94
CA ALA A 168 -0.08 8.56 4.81
C ALA A 168 -1.05 7.82 3.89
N ILE A 169 -2.36 8.09 4.02
CA ILE A 169 -3.40 7.49 3.17
C ILE A 169 -3.17 7.81 1.69
N ARG A 170 -2.91 9.09 1.36
CA ARG A 170 -2.59 9.50 -0.02
C ARG A 170 -1.32 8.85 -0.55
N ARG A 171 -0.33 8.62 0.30
CA ARG A 171 0.94 7.97 -0.07
C ARG A 171 0.82 6.49 -0.28
N ALA A 172 -0.08 5.83 0.44
CA ALA A 172 -0.32 4.39 0.27
C ALA A 172 -0.80 4.02 -1.14
N GLN A 173 -1.17 5.02 -1.95
CA GLN A 173 -1.59 4.92 -3.35
C GLN A 173 -0.49 5.29 -4.35
N TRP A 174 0.75 5.50 -3.90
CA TRP A 174 1.87 5.74 -4.80
C TRP A 174 2.54 4.42 -5.14
N ASP A 175 2.76 4.17 -6.43
CA ASP A 175 3.57 3.05 -6.90
C ASP A 175 4.79 3.60 -7.63
N TYR A 176 5.95 3.05 -7.30
CA TYR A 176 7.23 3.32 -7.93
C TYR A 176 7.15 3.31 -9.47
N PHE A 177 6.36 2.40 -10.05
CA PHE A 177 6.16 2.33 -11.50
C PHE A 177 5.61 3.64 -12.09
N HIS A 178 4.61 4.25 -11.43
CA HIS A 178 4.02 5.52 -11.87
C HIS A 178 4.97 6.69 -11.63
N MET A 179 5.76 6.61 -10.56
CA MET A 179 6.69 7.67 -10.20
C MET A 179 7.94 7.74 -11.08
N ARG A 180 8.34 6.62 -11.70
CA ARG A 180 9.44 6.57 -12.68
C ARG A 180 9.16 7.46 -13.91
N GLY A 181 7.88 7.75 -14.21
CA GLY A 181 7.46 8.64 -15.28
C GLY A 181 7.44 10.14 -14.94
N ALA A 182 7.60 10.53 -13.67
CA ALA A 182 7.50 11.93 -13.23
C ALA A 182 8.40 12.27 -12.00
N PRO A 183 9.73 12.24 -12.14
CA PRO A 183 10.67 12.32 -11.00
C PRO A 183 10.78 13.71 -10.35
N GLN A 184 10.50 14.78 -11.09
CA GLN A 184 10.53 16.16 -10.55
C GLN A 184 9.27 16.45 -9.73
N ALA A 185 8.10 16.04 -10.23
CA ALA A 185 6.85 16.07 -9.47
C ALA A 185 6.95 15.20 -8.20
N LEU A 186 7.69 14.09 -8.27
CA LEU A 186 7.99 13.24 -7.15
C LEU A 186 8.85 13.95 -6.07
N SER A 187 9.96 14.59 -6.46
CA SER A 187 10.82 15.33 -5.52
C SER A 187 10.08 16.49 -4.87
N GLU A 188 9.31 17.28 -5.62
CA GLU A 188 8.56 18.42 -5.09
C GLU A 188 7.47 17.99 -4.09
N VAL A 189 6.85 16.83 -4.32
CA VAL A 189 5.84 16.24 -3.43
C VAL A 189 6.48 15.58 -2.19
N LEU A 190 7.74 15.16 -2.28
CA LEU A 190 8.48 14.45 -1.24
C LEU A 190 9.47 15.30 -0.43
N ASP A 191 9.84 16.49 -0.90
CA ASP A 191 10.81 17.44 -0.30
C ASP A 191 10.48 17.88 1.14
N SER A 192 9.34 17.44 1.67
CA SER A 192 8.89 17.65 3.04
C SER A 192 8.93 16.38 3.91
N THR A 193 9.68 15.34 3.52
CA THR A 193 9.71 14.04 4.23
C THR A 193 11.01 13.28 4.09
N GLU A 194 11.33 12.48 5.11
CA GLU A 194 12.36 11.46 5.04
C GLU A 194 11.97 10.37 4.05
N LEU A 195 12.71 10.32 2.94
CA LEU A 195 12.65 9.26 1.94
C LEU A 195 13.93 8.44 2.01
N VAL A 196 13.77 7.12 1.97
CA VAL A 196 14.88 6.17 1.87
C VAL A 196 14.75 5.39 0.59
N VAL A 197 15.77 5.47 -0.27
CA VAL A 197 15.91 4.59 -1.44
C VAL A 197 16.31 3.19 -0.97
N LEU A 198 15.68 2.18 -1.57
CA LEU A 198 15.90 0.75 -1.29
C LEU A 198 16.65 0.06 -2.42
N GLY A 199 17.31 -1.05 -2.10
CA GLY A 199 18.08 -1.85 -3.04
C GLY A 199 19.55 -1.45 -3.20
N SER A 200 20.30 -2.32 -3.89
CA SER A 200 21.72 -2.14 -4.23
C SER A 200 21.96 -1.78 -5.69
N ALA A 201 20.91 -1.73 -6.52
CA ALA A 201 21.03 -1.25 -7.90
C ALA A 201 21.47 0.23 -7.85
N GLU A 202 22.64 0.53 -8.43
CA GLU A 202 23.13 1.89 -8.52
C GLU A 202 22.06 2.77 -9.17
N HIS A 203 21.50 3.65 -8.35
CA HIS A 203 20.66 4.78 -8.72
C HIS A 203 19.38 4.45 -9.51
N PRO A 204 18.21 4.37 -8.84
CA PRO A 204 16.91 4.27 -9.52
C PRO A 204 16.57 5.44 -10.47
N PHE A 205 17.40 6.50 -10.50
CA PHE A 205 17.20 7.73 -11.26
C PHE A 205 18.27 8.00 -12.35
N GLN A 206 19.18 7.07 -12.65
CA GLN A 206 20.33 7.36 -13.53
C GLN A 206 20.02 7.42 -15.04
N ASN A 207 18.83 7.01 -15.47
CA ASN A 207 18.39 7.11 -16.87
C ASN A 207 17.38 8.25 -17.08
N LEU A 208 17.61 9.41 -16.45
CA LEU A 208 16.85 10.62 -16.74
C LEU A 208 17.54 11.38 -17.88
N PRO A 209 16.85 11.72 -18.99
CA PRO A 209 17.40 12.67 -19.94
C PRO A 209 17.65 13.98 -19.19
N HIS A 210 18.90 14.44 -19.17
CA HIS A 210 19.22 15.75 -18.66
C HIS A 210 18.33 16.79 -19.34
N ALA A 211 17.64 17.61 -18.55
CA ALA A 211 16.94 18.77 -19.08
C ALA A 211 17.93 19.57 -19.95
N PRO A 212 17.54 20.02 -21.14
CA PRO A 212 18.41 20.85 -21.96
C PRO A 212 18.80 22.07 -21.14
N GLN A 213 20.10 22.24 -20.92
CA GLN A 213 20.64 23.46 -20.36
C GLN A 213 20.10 24.62 -21.21
N GLN A 214 19.31 25.49 -20.60
CA GLN A 214 18.97 26.75 -21.23
C GLN A 214 20.28 27.52 -21.40
N MET A 215 20.76 27.56 -22.64
CA MET A 215 21.83 28.45 -23.05
C MET A 215 21.29 29.88 -22.95
N SER A 216 21.85 30.62 -22.00
CA SER A 216 21.78 32.08 -21.90
C SER A 216 22.46 32.75 -23.09
#